data_AF-A0A4R0WZ25-F1
#
_entry.id   AF-A0A4R0WZ25-F1
#
_cell.length_a   1.000
_cell.length_b   1.000
_cell.length_c   1.000
_cell.angle_alpha   90.00
_cell.angle_beta   90.00
_cell.angle_gamma   90.00
#
_symmetry.space_group_name_H-M   'P 1'
#
loop_
_entity.id
_entity.type
_entity.pdbx_description
1 polymer ?
#
loop_
_entity_poly.entity_id
_entity_poly.type
_entity_poly.pdbx_seq_one_letter_code
_entity_poly.pdbx_strand_id
1 'polypeptide(L)'
;MRDINVWAYSADFGTLCRNAKLDTSTGLSYPTGDTHGQAGWDVAVQFSTLDELAKKLSDGLPMPRQFCRQRFKDCEPIARGEISRLAIMAHGDHGGKVAVNGKDSSTFLTADNVASFHNSLHSIGLYTRDKSTILLTSCIAGQGENGTRLLKALSGVWPGRWVVGFATIGYRHPGAMSRSGDACELPGMRDTDAPDPLFASGPRFDKLWGDFEKMPWASEKSINAKVVLNGVVQRCPPDERCTPATPLIKKPAPQSPRMKPRK
;
A
#
# COMPACT_ATOMS: atom_id res chain seq x y z
N MET A 1 0.48 4.07 -21.70
CA MET A 1 0.38 3.13 -20.56
C MET A 1 -0.69 3.67 -19.64
N ARG A 2 -1.64 2.84 -19.18
CA ARG A 2 -2.71 3.30 -18.28
C ARG A 2 -2.12 3.61 -16.90
N ASP A 3 -2.71 4.56 -16.19
CA ASP A 3 -2.42 4.84 -14.78
C ASP A 3 -3.52 4.21 -13.93
N ILE A 4 -3.22 3.04 -13.35
CA ILE A 4 -4.18 2.23 -12.60
C ILE A 4 -3.81 2.22 -11.12
N ASN A 5 -4.78 2.52 -10.27
CA ASN A 5 -4.64 2.45 -8.83
C ASN A 5 -5.42 1.24 -8.28
N VAL A 6 -4.69 0.34 -7.63
CA VAL A 6 -5.20 -0.95 -7.16
C VAL A 6 -5.25 -0.96 -5.62
N TRP A 7 -6.38 -1.37 -5.07
CA TRP A 7 -6.53 -1.70 -3.66
C TRP A 7 -6.59 -3.22 -3.47
N ALA A 8 -5.47 -3.84 -3.15
CA ALA A 8 -5.43 -5.22 -2.75
C ALA A 8 -5.79 -5.36 -1.26
N TYR A 9 -6.66 -6.30 -0.90
CA TYR A 9 -7.09 -6.48 0.49
C TYR A 9 -7.18 -7.96 0.90
N SER A 10 -6.79 -8.24 2.14
CA SER A 10 -6.96 -9.56 2.74
C SER A 10 -8.45 -9.94 2.79
N ALA A 11 -8.76 -11.19 2.52
CA ALA A 11 -10.12 -11.74 2.60
C ALA A 11 -10.78 -11.53 3.99
N ASP A 12 -9.97 -11.31 5.03
CA ASP A 12 -10.40 -10.99 6.38
C ASP A 12 -11.16 -9.67 6.54
N PHE A 13 -11.07 -8.76 5.55
CA PHE A 13 -11.72 -7.45 5.61
C PHE A 13 -13.12 -7.42 4.97
N GLY A 14 -13.74 -8.58 4.76
CA GLY A 14 -15.06 -8.68 4.13
C GLY A 14 -14.99 -8.48 2.62
N THR A 15 -16.04 -7.91 2.01
CA THR A 15 -16.13 -7.74 0.55
C THR A 15 -16.05 -6.28 0.15
N LEU A 16 -15.01 -5.92 -0.59
CA LEU A 16 -14.89 -4.60 -1.20
C LEU A 16 -15.40 -4.62 -2.65
N CYS A 17 -15.97 -3.51 -3.08
CA CYS A 17 -16.48 -3.35 -4.43
C CYS A 17 -15.34 -3.42 -5.45
N ARG A 18 -15.43 -4.35 -6.41
CA ARG A 18 -14.41 -4.49 -7.47
C ARG A 18 -14.19 -3.20 -8.25
N ASN A 19 -15.28 -2.50 -8.61
CA ASN A 19 -15.17 -1.09 -8.99
C ASN A 19 -14.89 -0.31 -7.71
N ALA A 20 -13.63 0.08 -7.49
CA ALA A 20 -13.18 0.72 -6.26
C ALA A 20 -13.43 2.23 -6.25
N LYS A 21 -13.83 2.80 -7.39
CA LYS A 21 -14.01 4.24 -7.53
C LYS A 21 -15.04 4.75 -6.54
N LEU A 22 -14.70 5.85 -5.87
CA LEU A 22 -15.63 6.52 -4.97
C LEU A 22 -16.87 6.96 -5.75
N ASP A 23 -18.03 6.54 -5.27
CA ASP A 23 -19.31 6.98 -5.77
C ASP A 23 -19.81 8.13 -4.89
N THR A 24 -20.17 9.25 -5.52
CA THR A 24 -20.73 10.43 -4.85
C THR A 24 -22.04 10.13 -4.13
N SER A 25 -22.73 9.03 -4.47
CA SER A 25 -23.94 8.56 -3.79
C SER A 25 -23.73 8.15 -2.33
N THR A 26 -22.49 7.91 -1.91
CA THR A 26 -22.17 7.45 -0.55
C THR A 26 -22.16 8.57 0.50
N GLY A 27 -22.30 9.84 0.09
CA GLY A 27 -22.19 10.99 1.00
C GLY A 27 -20.78 11.25 1.53
N LEU A 28 -19.82 10.35 1.26
CA LEU A 28 -18.43 10.50 1.63
C LEU A 28 -17.81 11.66 0.83
N SER A 29 -17.36 12.68 1.55
CA SER A 29 -16.72 13.85 0.96
C SER A 29 -15.21 13.89 1.24
N TYR A 30 -14.52 14.67 0.43
CA TYR A 30 -13.08 14.86 0.52
C TYR A 30 -12.81 15.98 1.52
N PRO A 31 -11.97 15.78 2.55
CA PRO A 31 -11.18 16.90 3.00
C PRO A 31 -10.25 17.26 1.83
N THR A 32 -10.38 18.48 1.31
CA THR A 32 -9.44 19.16 0.38
C THR A 32 -9.30 18.64 -1.06
N GLY A 33 -10.14 17.72 -1.54
CA GLY A 33 -10.18 17.31 -2.96
C GLY A 33 -8.98 16.47 -3.43
N ASP A 34 -8.23 15.87 -2.50
CA ASP A 34 -7.07 15.02 -2.82
C ASP A 34 -7.51 13.57 -3.17
N THR A 35 -7.11 13.09 -4.36
CA THR A 35 -7.37 11.72 -4.82
C THR A 35 -6.40 10.69 -4.24
N HIS A 36 -5.37 11.10 -3.49
CA HIS A 36 -4.46 10.17 -2.85
C HIS A 36 -5.13 9.42 -1.66
N GLY A 37 -6.40 9.68 -1.35
CA GLY A 37 -7.18 8.93 -0.35
C GLY A 37 -8.05 7.80 -0.92
N GLN A 38 -9.22 7.60 -0.32
CA GLN A 38 -10.24 6.63 -0.76
C GLN A 38 -10.68 6.81 -2.22
N ALA A 39 -10.71 8.03 -2.73
CA ALA A 39 -11.21 8.31 -4.06
C ALA A 39 -10.27 7.93 -5.21
N GLY A 40 -9.01 7.60 -4.90
CA GLY A 40 -7.99 7.33 -5.90
C GLY A 40 -8.04 5.94 -6.51
N TRP A 41 -8.85 5.03 -5.99
CA TRP A 41 -8.78 3.61 -6.35
C TRP A 41 -9.67 3.27 -7.54
N ASP A 42 -9.13 2.54 -8.51
CA ASP A 42 -9.87 2.12 -9.71
C ASP A 42 -10.45 0.71 -9.55
N VAL A 43 -9.67 -0.19 -8.96
CA VAL A 43 -10.04 -1.58 -8.78
C VAL A 43 -9.65 -2.11 -7.39
N ALA A 44 -10.54 -2.89 -6.79
CA ALA A 44 -10.25 -3.66 -5.59
C ALA A 44 -10.04 -5.13 -5.93
N VAL A 45 -9.04 -5.76 -5.31
CA VAL A 45 -8.71 -7.18 -5.48
C VAL A 45 -8.53 -7.86 -4.13
N GLN A 46 -9.38 -8.84 -3.85
CA GLN A 46 -9.24 -9.66 -2.64
C GLN A 46 -8.07 -10.64 -2.82
N PHE A 47 -7.34 -10.95 -1.75
CA PHE A 47 -6.35 -12.01 -1.71
C PHE A 47 -6.33 -12.68 -0.32
N SER A 48 -5.86 -13.92 -0.26
CA SER A 48 -5.63 -14.67 1.00
C SER A 48 -4.13 -14.77 1.29
N THR A 49 -3.29 -14.77 0.25
CA THR A 49 -1.83 -14.78 0.33
C THR A 49 -1.20 -13.82 -0.69
N LEU A 50 0.06 -13.42 -0.48
CA LEU A 50 0.79 -12.65 -1.50
C LEU A 50 0.94 -13.42 -2.81
N ASP A 51 1.06 -14.75 -2.73
CA ASP A 51 1.16 -15.59 -3.92
C ASP A 51 -0.13 -15.54 -4.74
N GLU A 52 -1.29 -15.58 -4.08
CA GLU A 52 -2.58 -15.42 -4.75
C GLU A 52 -2.72 -14.04 -5.40
N LEU A 53 -2.28 -12.96 -4.72
CA LEU A 53 -2.27 -11.63 -5.30
C LEU A 53 -1.37 -11.56 -6.56
N ALA A 54 -0.16 -12.10 -6.47
CA ALA A 54 0.77 -12.18 -7.59
C ALA A 54 0.18 -12.98 -8.76
N LYS A 55 -0.48 -14.11 -8.47
CA LYS A 55 -1.15 -14.95 -9.46
C LYS A 55 -2.31 -14.21 -10.13
N LYS A 56 -3.18 -13.53 -9.37
CA LYS A 56 -4.30 -12.75 -9.92
C LYS A 56 -3.84 -11.64 -10.87
N LEU A 57 -2.72 -10.98 -10.56
CA LEU A 57 -2.12 -10.01 -11.48
C LEU A 57 -1.57 -10.71 -12.73
N SER A 58 -0.88 -11.83 -12.54
CA SER A 58 -0.26 -12.63 -13.61
C SER A 58 -1.26 -13.20 -14.62
N ASP A 59 -2.38 -13.74 -14.12
CA ASP A 59 -3.45 -14.33 -14.91
C ASP A 59 -4.29 -13.28 -15.65
N GLY A 60 -4.09 -11.98 -15.34
CA GLY A 60 -4.80 -10.87 -15.96
C GLY A 60 -6.03 -10.46 -15.16
N LEU A 61 -5.83 -9.60 -14.15
CA LEU A 61 -6.92 -8.99 -13.38
C LEU A 61 -7.76 -8.09 -14.30
N PRO A 62 -9.04 -8.42 -14.57
CA PRO A 62 -9.87 -7.63 -15.47
C PRO A 62 -10.22 -6.29 -14.83
N MET A 63 -10.19 -5.22 -15.62
CA MET A 63 -10.52 -3.88 -15.14
C MET A 63 -12.03 -3.61 -15.23
N PRO A 64 -12.66 -2.96 -14.23
CA PRO A 64 -14.09 -2.67 -14.26
C PRO A 64 -14.49 -1.84 -15.49
N ARG A 65 -15.57 -2.22 -16.18
CA ARG A 65 -16.07 -1.53 -17.39
C ARG A 65 -16.15 0.01 -17.30
N GLN A 66 -16.43 0.55 -16.11
CA GLN A 66 -16.52 1.98 -15.84
C GLN A 66 -15.20 2.71 -16.11
N PHE A 67 -14.06 2.03 -15.94
CA PHE A 67 -12.74 2.60 -16.16
C PHE A 67 -12.51 2.97 -17.63
N CYS A 68 -12.92 2.12 -18.56
CA CYS A 68 -12.80 2.33 -20.01
C CYS A 68 -14.08 2.87 -20.66
N ARG A 69 -15.07 3.30 -19.87
CA ARG A 69 -16.35 3.85 -20.36
C ARG A 69 -17.12 2.89 -21.27
N GLN A 70 -17.01 1.58 -21.02
CA GLN A 70 -17.75 0.56 -21.76
C GLN A 70 -19.08 0.22 -21.04
N ARG A 71 -20.11 -0.09 -21.83
CA ARG A 71 -21.47 -0.34 -21.31
C ARG A 71 -21.67 -1.78 -20.84
N PHE A 72 -21.11 -2.75 -21.55
CA PHE A 72 -21.46 -4.17 -21.38
C PHE A 72 -20.28 -5.11 -21.11
N LYS A 73 -19.04 -4.69 -21.40
CA LYS A 73 -17.86 -5.54 -21.24
C LYS A 73 -16.87 -4.85 -20.30
N ASP A 74 -16.20 -5.66 -19.49
CA ASP A 74 -15.03 -5.21 -18.74
C ASP A 74 -13.90 -4.80 -19.66
N CYS A 75 -13.03 -3.94 -19.15
CA CYS A 75 -11.88 -3.45 -19.89
C CYS A 75 -10.80 -4.53 -19.96
N GLU A 76 -9.83 -4.32 -20.86
CA GLU A 76 -8.66 -5.20 -20.94
C GLU A 76 -7.97 -5.34 -19.58
N PRO A 77 -7.48 -6.56 -19.23
CA PRO A 77 -6.81 -6.82 -17.97
C PRO A 77 -5.62 -5.88 -17.72
N ILE A 78 -5.26 -5.69 -16.45
CA ILE A 78 -4.07 -4.91 -16.07
C ILE A 78 -2.83 -5.55 -16.70
N ALA A 79 -2.07 -4.75 -17.46
CA ALA A 79 -0.81 -5.17 -18.05
C ALA A 79 0.38 -4.83 -17.14
N ARG A 80 1.54 -5.40 -17.47
CA ARG A 80 2.79 -5.10 -16.77
C ARG A 80 3.11 -3.60 -16.82
N GLY A 81 3.58 -3.06 -15.70
CA GLY A 81 3.94 -1.65 -15.57
C GLY A 81 2.77 -0.65 -15.57
N GLU A 82 1.50 -1.06 -15.47
CA GLU A 82 0.37 -0.11 -15.47
C GLU A 82 -0.10 0.34 -14.08
N ILE A 83 0.31 -0.36 -13.01
CA ILE A 83 -0.11 0.02 -11.66
C ILE A 83 0.73 1.20 -11.18
N SER A 84 0.11 2.38 -11.10
CA SER A 84 0.71 3.60 -10.56
C SER A 84 0.72 3.64 -9.04
N ARG A 85 -0.27 2.99 -8.43
CA ARG A 85 -0.45 2.99 -6.98
C ARG A 85 -1.05 1.65 -6.55
N LEU A 86 -0.42 0.99 -5.59
CA LEU A 86 -0.86 -0.28 -5.06
C LEU A 86 -0.98 -0.17 -3.55
N ALA A 87 -2.19 -0.30 -3.00
CA ALA A 87 -2.37 -0.58 -1.58
C ALA A 87 -2.42 -2.10 -1.35
N ILE A 88 -1.74 -2.58 -0.32
CA ILE A 88 -1.81 -3.95 0.18
C ILE A 88 -2.33 -3.88 1.61
N MET A 89 -3.64 -4.11 1.77
CA MET A 89 -4.35 -4.08 3.04
C MET A 89 -4.30 -5.46 3.69
N ALA A 90 -3.60 -5.53 4.80
CA ALA A 90 -3.38 -6.74 5.60
C ALA A 90 -3.42 -6.36 7.08
N HIS A 91 -3.55 -7.35 7.97
CA HIS A 91 -3.45 -7.07 9.40
C HIS A 91 -2.01 -6.71 9.77
N GLY A 92 -1.87 -5.77 10.70
CA GLY A 92 -0.61 -5.47 11.37
C GLY A 92 -0.68 -5.90 12.83
N ASP A 93 0.43 -6.39 13.34
CA ASP A 93 0.54 -6.84 14.73
C ASP A 93 1.40 -5.86 15.55
N HIS A 94 2.64 -5.67 15.11
CA HIS A 94 3.59 -4.71 15.68
C HIS A 94 4.34 -4.01 14.54
N GLY A 95 5.08 -2.93 14.86
CA GLY A 95 5.99 -2.27 13.92
C GLY A 95 6.83 -3.26 13.12
N GLY A 96 6.69 -3.23 11.78
CA GLY A 96 7.42 -4.10 10.87
C GLY A 96 6.93 -5.54 10.74
N LYS A 97 5.70 -5.86 11.18
CA LYS A 97 5.06 -7.17 10.99
C LYS A 97 3.72 -7.02 10.25
N VAL A 98 3.59 -7.68 9.10
CA VAL A 98 2.37 -7.62 8.26
C VAL A 98 1.86 -9.02 7.92
N ALA A 99 0.59 -9.29 8.21
CA ALA A 99 -0.07 -10.59 8.03
C ALA A 99 -0.56 -10.75 6.58
N VAL A 100 0.40 -10.98 5.67
CA VAL A 100 0.13 -11.01 4.23
C VAL A 100 -0.36 -12.36 3.70
N ASN A 101 -0.35 -13.40 4.55
CA ASN A 101 -0.83 -14.76 4.26
C ASN A 101 -1.90 -15.20 5.26
N GLY A 102 -2.86 -14.30 5.53
CA GLY A 102 -3.91 -14.47 6.53
C GLY A 102 -3.48 -14.03 7.94
N LYS A 103 -4.35 -14.31 8.93
CA LYS A 103 -4.17 -13.90 10.34
C LYS A 103 -3.17 -14.74 11.14
N ASP A 104 -2.65 -15.82 10.58
CA ASP A 104 -1.69 -16.67 11.30
C ASP A 104 -0.37 -15.93 11.51
N SER A 105 -0.03 -15.69 12.78
CA SER A 105 1.16 -14.98 13.22
C SER A 105 2.47 -15.68 12.83
N SER A 106 2.41 -16.96 12.44
CA SER A 106 3.57 -17.72 11.97
C SER A 106 4.11 -17.25 10.61
N THR A 107 3.34 -16.46 9.85
CA THR A 107 3.66 -16.08 8.47
C THR A 107 3.79 -14.56 8.22
N PHE A 108 4.02 -13.77 9.26
CA PHE A 108 4.21 -12.34 9.10
C PHE A 108 5.35 -12.02 8.13
N LEU A 109 5.10 -11.11 7.19
CA LEU A 109 6.14 -10.45 6.43
C LEU A 109 6.89 -9.47 7.36
N THR A 110 8.18 -9.70 7.50
CA THR A 110 9.10 -8.92 8.33
C THR A 110 10.38 -8.62 7.55
N ALA A 111 11.21 -7.70 8.03
CA ALA A 111 12.49 -7.39 7.41
C ALA A 111 13.41 -8.63 7.24
N ASP A 112 13.36 -9.56 8.20
CA ASP A 112 14.27 -10.70 8.28
C ASP A 112 13.86 -11.85 7.35
N ASN A 113 12.59 -11.89 6.92
CA ASN A 113 12.06 -12.95 6.07
C ASN A 113 11.53 -12.47 4.71
N VAL A 114 11.73 -11.20 4.32
CA VAL A 114 11.33 -10.66 3.00
C VAL A 114 11.79 -11.57 1.85
N ALA A 115 12.99 -12.15 1.95
CA ALA A 115 13.54 -13.05 0.94
C ALA A 115 12.65 -14.29 0.67
N SER A 116 11.96 -14.81 1.69
CA SER A 116 11.04 -15.95 1.54
C SER A 116 9.81 -15.61 0.70
N PHE A 117 9.49 -14.32 0.56
CA PHE A 117 8.38 -13.81 -0.26
C PHE A 117 8.84 -13.27 -1.62
N HIS A 118 10.12 -13.42 -1.97
CA HIS A 118 10.74 -12.77 -3.12
C HIS A 118 9.96 -13.00 -4.42
N ASN A 119 9.54 -14.24 -4.70
CA ASN A 119 8.88 -14.56 -5.96
C ASN A 119 7.54 -13.83 -6.12
N SER A 120 6.70 -13.83 -5.08
CA SER A 120 5.41 -13.14 -5.10
C SER A 120 5.59 -11.62 -5.14
N LEU A 121 6.50 -11.07 -4.33
CA LEU A 121 6.81 -9.63 -4.32
C LEU A 121 7.37 -9.15 -5.66
N HIS A 122 8.33 -9.88 -6.24
CA HIS A 122 8.90 -9.58 -7.56
C HIS A 122 7.82 -9.63 -8.64
N SER A 123 6.96 -10.67 -8.65
CA SER A 123 5.86 -10.79 -9.60
C SER A 123 4.89 -9.61 -9.51
N ILE A 124 4.48 -9.20 -8.30
CA ILE A 124 3.68 -7.98 -8.08
C ILE A 124 4.41 -6.76 -8.65
N GLY A 125 5.72 -6.65 -8.40
CA GLY A 125 6.56 -5.56 -8.89
C GLY A 125 6.53 -5.39 -10.41
N LEU A 126 6.44 -6.48 -11.18
CA LEU A 126 6.33 -6.45 -12.66
C LEU A 126 5.08 -5.74 -13.17
N TYR A 127 4.01 -5.68 -12.37
CA TYR A 127 2.76 -5.00 -12.72
C TYR A 127 2.73 -3.54 -12.30
N THR A 128 3.64 -3.14 -11.41
CA THR A 128 3.78 -1.75 -10.97
C THR A 128 4.72 -0.97 -11.87
N ARG A 129 4.36 0.27 -12.20
CA ARG A 129 5.17 1.17 -13.02
C ARG A 129 6.45 1.60 -12.30
N ASP A 130 7.44 2.09 -13.03
CA ASP A 130 8.55 2.81 -12.43
C ASP A 130 8.04 4.07 -11.73
N LYS A 131 8.58 4.39 -10.55
CA LYS A 131 8.06 5.48 -9.70
C LYS A 131 6.58 5.27 -9.34
N SER A 132 6.13 4.02 -9.17
CA SER A 132 4.86 3.74 -8.51
C SER A 132 4.98 3.95 -6.99
N THR A 133 3.84 4.08 -6.33
CA THR A 133 3.73 4.02 -4.87
C THR A 133 3.11 2.69 -4.45
N ILE A 134 3.77 1.97 -3.55
CA ILE A 134 3.26 0.74 -2.93
C ILE A 134 3.06 1.01 -1.45
N LEU A 135 1.81 0.93 -0.99
CA LEU A 135 1.40 1.19 0.38
C LEU A 135 1.11 -0.12 1.08
N LEU A 136 1.80 -0.38 2.19
CA LEU A 136 1.39 -1.36 3.17
C LEU A 136 0.33 -0.72 4.06
N THR A 137 -0.93 -0.84 3.65
CA THR A 137 -2.10 -0.38 4.42
C THR A 137 -2.42 -1.41 5.51
N SER A 138 -1.42 -1.67 6.35
CA SER A 138 -1.48 -2.52 7.53
C SER A 138 -1.24 -1.62 8.73
N CYS A 139 -2.04 -1.78 9.79
CA CYS A 139 -1.88 -1.01 11.02
C CYS A 139 -0.41 -1.03 11.46
N ILE A 140 0.15 0.13 11.78
CA ILE A 140 1.49 0.31 12.34
C ILE A 140 2.66 -0.36 11.58
N ALA A 141 2.50 -0.77 10.32
CA ALA A 141 3.53 -1.49 9.57
C ALA A 141 4.84 -0.68 9.42
N GLY A 142 4.73 0.65 9.39
CA GLY A 142 5.87 1.57 9.32
C GLY A 142 6.41 1.99 10.69
N GLN A 143 5.83 1.55 11.79
CA GLN A 143 6.18 2.01 13.13
C GLN A 143 7.57 1.54 13.58
N GLY A 144 8.31 2.45 14.21
CA GLY A 144 9.59 2.20 14.85
C GLY A 144 10.71 1.77 13.92
N GLU A 145 11.78 1.24 14.52
CA GLU A 145 12.95 0.74 13.80
C GLU A 145 12.61 -0.49 12.95
N ASN A 146 11.83 -1.42 13.49
CA ASN A 146 11.43 -2.64 12.76
C ASN A 146 10.58 -2.31 11.52
N GLY A 147 9.63 -1.38 11.62
CA GLY A 147 8.89 -0.89 10.46
C GLY A 147 9.81 -0.22 9.44
N THR A 148 10.77 0.56 9.90
CA THR A 148 11.79 1.17 9.03
C THR A 148 12.62 0.11 8.29
N ARG A 149 13.07 -0.94 8.99
CA ARG A 149 13.83 -2.06 8.41
C ARG A 149 13.00 -2.80 7.36
N LEU A 150 11.72 -3.08 7.65
CA LEU A 150 10.81 -3.74 6.71
C LEU A 150 10.64 -2.92 5.42
N LEU A 151 10.31 -1.63 5.55
CA LEU A 151 10.10 -0.76 4.37
C LEU A 151 11.37 -0.61 3.53
N LYS A 152 12.55 -0.57 4.16
CA LYS A 152 13.84 -0.58 3.45
C LYS A 152 14.10 -1.88 2.71
N ALA A 153 13.85 -3.03 3.34
CA ALA A 153 14.00 -4.33 2.70
C ALA A 153 13.08 -4.46 1.47
N LEU A 154 11.81 -4.07 1.61
CA LEU A 154 10.85 -4.08 0.50
C LEU A 154 11.23 -3.09 -0.61
N SER A 155 11.76 -1.91 -0.26
CA SER A 155 12.28 -0.97 -1.25
C SER A 155 13.46 -1.52 -2.05
N GLY A 156 14.21 -2.47 -1.48
CA GLY A 156 15.23 -3.23 -2.22
C GLY A 156 14.65 -4.22 -3.23
N VAL A 157 13.49 -4.83 -2.92
CA VAL A 157 12.76 -5.72 -3.85
C VAL A 157 12.08 -4.94 -4.97
N TRP A 158 11.65 -3.71 -4.68
CA TRP A 158 10.95 -2.82 -5.60
C TRP A 158 11.78 -1.56 -5.92
N PRO A 159 12.90 -1.69 -6.64
CA PRO A 159 13.76 -0.56 -6.95
C PRO A 159 13.00 0.51 -7.74
N GLY A 160 13.30 1.77 -7.46
CA GLY A 160 12.70 2.93 -8.12
C GLY A 160 11.25 3.24 -7.72
N ARG A 161 10.69 2.52 -6.73
CA ARG A 161 9.30 2.67 -6.28
C ARG A 161 9.28 3.18 -4.83
N TRP A 162 8.29 4.00 -4.52
CA TRP A 162 8.06 4.44 -3.15
C TRP A 162 7.36 3.34 -2.38
N VAL A 163 7.94 2.91 -1.26
CA VAL A 163 7.34 1.96 -0.33
C VAL A 163 6.89 2.71 0.92
N VAL A 164 5.62 2.56 1.25
CA VAL A 164 4.96 3.36 2.29
C VAL A 164 4.39 2.44 3.36
N GLY A 165 4.60 2.80 4.61
CA GLY A 165 3.93 2.19 5.76
C GLY A 165 3.51 3.25 6.76
N PHE A 166 2.55 2.93 7.62
CA PHE A 166 1.98 3.88 8.59
C PHE A 166 2.53 3.59 9.99
N ALA A 167 2.79 4.64 10.77
CA ALA A 167 3.23 4.51 12.17
C ALA A 167 2.08 4.38 13.17
N THR A 168 0.84 4.56 12.70
CA THR A 168 -0.39 4.55 13.48
C THR A 168 -1.35 3.47 12.97
N ILE A 169 -2.41 3.25 13.74
CA ILE A 169 -3.54 2.42 13.32
C ILE A 169 -4.29 3.15 12.20
N GLY A 170 -4.69 2.40 11.18
CA GLY A 170 -5.67 2.90 10.24
C GLY A 170 -7.06 2.40 10.59
N TYR A 171 -8.06 3.26 10.45
CA TYR A 171 -9.44 2.95 10.76
C TYR A 171 -10.28 2.77 9.51
N ARG A 172 -11.06 1.68 9.47
CA ARG A 172 -12.13 1.46 8.52
C ARG A 172 -13.40 1.25 9.33
N HIS A 173 -14.46 1.99 8.98
CA HIS A 173 -15.77 1.83 9.60
C HIS A 173 -16.63 0.89 8.73
N PRO A 174 -16.85 -0.36 9.16
CA PRO A 174 -17.75 -1.26 8.44
C PRO A 174 -19.16 -0.66 8.40
N GLY A 175 -19.88 -0.82 7.29
CA GLY A 175 -21.22 -0.25 7.11
C GLY A 175 -21.21 1.20 6.62
N ALA A 176 -20.46 2.12 7.24
CA ALA A 176 -20.40 3.53 6.80
C ALA A 176 -19.71 3.69 5.43
N MET A 177 -18.93 2.69 5.02
CA MET A 177 -18.29 2.64 3.70
C MET A 177 -19.07 1.80 2.68
N SER A 178 -20.31 1.39 2.99
CA SER A 178 -21.15 0.61 2.07
C SER A 178 -21.49 1.42 0.82
N ARG A 179 -21.47 0.78 -0.34
CA ARG A 179 -21.98 1.39 -1.57
C ARG A 179 -23.50 1.20 -1.63
N SER A 180 -24.23 2.29 -1.86
CA SER A 180 -25.69 2.24 -1.99
C SER A 180 -26.10 1.28 -3.11
N GLY A 181 -26.97 0.33 -2.79
CA GLY A 181 -27.50 -0.66 -3.75
C GLY A 181 -26.60 -1.86 -4.04
N ASP A 182 -25.38 -1.92 -3.47
CA ASP A 182 -24.46 -3.04 -3.65
C ASP A 182 -24.16 -3.76 -2.31
N ALA A 183 -23.93 -5.08 -2.35
CA ALA A 183 -23.49 -5.86 -1.19
C ALA A 183 -21.96 -5.80 -1.00
N CYS A 184 -21.38 -4.60 -1.03
CA CYS A 184 -19.95 -4.38 -0.87
C CYS A 184 -19.64 -3.00 -0.28
N GLU A 185 -18.42 -2.85 0.23
CA GLU A 185 -17.90 -1.58 0.73
C GLU A 185 -16.85 -0.98 -0.20
N LEU A 186 -16.72 0.34 -0.16
CA LEU A 186 -15.65 1.04 -0.85
C LEU A 186 -14.31 0.83 -0.13
N PRO A 187 -13.19 0.71 -0.86
CA PRO A 187 -11.87 0.66 -0.25
C PRO A 187 -11.51 1.99 0.40
N GLY A 188 -10.53 1.96 1.30
CA GLY A 188 -10.05 3.13 2.02
C GLY A 188 -9.78 2.82 3.49
N MET A 189 -8.99 3.67 4.09
CA MET A 189 -8.64 3.61 5.51
C MET A 189 -8.31 5.02 5.97
N ARG A 190 -8.95 5.49 7.04
CA ARG A 190 -8.64 6.76 7.68
C ARG A 190 -7.35 6.60 8.47
N ASP A 191 -6.46 7.57 8.35
CA ASP A 191 -5.32 7.67 9.26
C ASP A 191 -5.86 7.99 10.66
N THR A 192 -5.21 7.53 11.73
CA THR A 192 -5.59 7.89 13.11
C THR A 192 -4.39 8.41 13.89
N ASP A 193 -4.65 9.00 15.05
CA ASP A 193 -3.61 9.41 16.00
C ASP A 193 -3.12 8.26 16.90
N ALA A 194 -3.72 7.07 16.80
CA ALA A 194 -3.46 5.99 17.73
C ALA A 194 -2.22 5.18 17.32
N PRO A 195 -1.15 5.18 18.12
CA PRO A 195 0.07 4.44 17.81
C PRO A 195 0.01 2.98 18.27
N ASP A 196 -0.92 2.62 19.17
CA ASP A 196 -0.94 1.30 19.81
C ASP A 196 -2.18 0.50 19.37
N PRO A 197 -2.02 -0.73 18.81
CA PRO A 197 -3.10 -1.65 18.46
C PRO A 197 -4.16 -1.86 19.54
N LEU A 198 -3.81 -1.72 20.83
CA LEU A 198 -4.76 -1.80 21.93
C LEU A 198 -5.86 -0.73 21.86
N PHE A 199 -5.60 0.40 21.19
CA PHE A 199 -6.59 1.44 20.92
C PHE A 199 -7.39 1.21 19.64
N ALA A 200 -7.17 0.11 18.92
CA ALA A 200 -7.93 -0.25 17.71
C ALA A 200 -9.41 -0.61 18.00
N SER A 201 -9.89 -0.44 19.23
CA SER A 201 -11.27 -0.70 19.59
C SER A 201 -12.24 0.14 18.75
N GLY A 202 -13.08 -0.52 17.96
CA GLY A 202 -14.09 0.09 17.10
C GLY A 202 -14.93 1.19 17.77
N PRO A 203 -15.44 1.03 19.01
CA PRO A 203 -16.37 1.99 19.61
C PRO A 203 -15.83 3.41 19.82
N ARG A 204 -14.51 3.57 20.03
CA ARG A 204 -13.88 4.90 20.12
C ARG A 204 -13.93 5.57 18.75
N PHE A 205 -13.55 4.83 17.71
CA PHE A 205 -13.40 5.34 16.36
C PHE A 205 -14.71 5.49 15.60
N ASP A 206 -15.71 4.65 15.88
CA ASP A 206 -17.08 4.80 15.39
C ASP A 206 -17.66 6.16 15.74
N LYS A 207 -17.50 6.58 17.01
CA LYS A 207 -17.97 7.89 17.50
C LYS A 207 -17.22 9.06 16.87
N LEU A 208 -15.99 8.83 16.40
CA LEU A 208 -15.14 9.82 15.76
C LEU A 208 -15.26 9.81 14.23
N TRP A 209 -16.10 8.95 13.64
CA TRP A 209 -16.20 8.83 12.18
C TRP A 209 -16.50 10.15 11.47
N GLY A 210 -17.46 10.92 11.97
CA GLY A 210 -17.76 12.26 11.43
C GLY A 210 -16.61 13.26 11.54
N ASP A 211 -15.71 13.09 12.51
CA ASP A 211 -14.48 13.87 12.61
C ASP A 211 -13.38 13.32 11.71
N PHE A 212 -13.35 12.01 11.49
CA PHE A 212 -12.44 11.37 10.55
C PHE A 212 -12.72 11.76 9.09
N GLU A 213 -13.94 12.17 8.77
CA GLU A 213 -14.24 12.80 7.48
C GLU A 213 -13.38 14.06 7.24
N LYS A 214 -12.95 14.74 8.30
CA LYS A 214 -12.07 15.90 8.25
C LYS A 214 -10.58 15.54 8.29
N MET A 215 -10.24 14.29 8.62
CA MET A 215 -8.85 13.81 8.70
C MET A 215 -8.36 13.26 7.36
N PRO A 216 -7.04 13.34 7.08
CA PRO A 216 -6.48 12.80 5.85
C PRO A 216 -6.68 11.28 5.78
N TRP A 217 -6.96 10.81 4.57
CA TRP A 217 -6.92 9.38 4.28
C TRP A 217 -5.50 8.82 4.44
N ALA A 218 -5.41 7.56 4.87
CA ALA A 218 -4.16 6.82 4.86
C ALA A 218 -3.63 6.76 3.42
N SER A 219 -2.56 7.50 3.20
CA SER A 219 -1.93 7.73 1.91
C SER A 219 -0.46 8.04 2.12
N GLU A 220 0.33 8.01 1.06
CA GLU A 220 1.73 8.46 1.06
C GLU A 220 1.92 9.94 1.38
N LYS A 221 0.82 10.70 1.51
CA LYS A 221 0.85 12.10 1.94
C LYS A 221 0.47 12.29 3.40
N SER A 222 -0.13 11.29 4.06
CA SER A 222 -0.55 11.43 5.46
C SER A 222 0.64 11.74 6.38
N ILE A 223 0.41 12.47 7.46
CA ILE A 223 1.47 12.86 8.41
C ILE A 223 2.11 11.64 9.09
N ASN A 224 1.35 10.54 9.23
CA ASN A 224 1.80 9.30 9.84
C ASN A 224 2.42 8.30 8.84
N ALA A 225 2.50 8.64 7.56
CA ALA A 225 3.10 7.79 6.54
C ALA A 225 4.62 7.96 6.46
N LYS A 226 5.34 6.86 6.73
CA LYS A 226 6.77 6.68 6.50
C LYS A 226 7.00 6.24 5.06
N VAL A 227 7.87 6.97 4.34
CA VAL A 227 8.11 6.77 2.91
C VAL A 227 9.57 6.40 2.68
N VAL A 228 9.81 5.29 1.99
CA VAL A 228 11.15 4.80 1.63
C VAL A 228 11.28 4.69 0.12
N LEU A 229 12.42 5.13 -0.42
CA LEU A 229 12.79 4.98 -1.83
C LEU A 229 14.24 4.52 -1.92
N ASN A 230 14.48 3.43 -2.67
CA ASN A 230 15.78 2.80 -2.84
C ASN A 230 16.53 2.59 -1.51
N GLY A 231 15.82 2.10 -0.48
CA GLY A 231 16.38 1.87 0.85
C GLY A 231 16.64 3.13 1.69
N VAL A 232 16.32 4.32 1.18
CA VAL A 232 16.48 5.60 1.90
C VAL A 232 15.12 6.13 2.36
N VAL A 233 15.02 6.46 3.65
CA VAL A 233 13.83 7.12 4.20
C VAL A 233 13.76 8.53 3.62
N GLN A 234 12.72 8.79 2.83
CA GLN A 234 12.44 10.09 2.23
C GLN A 234 11.60 10.96 3.16
N ARG A 235 10.72 10.33 3.93
CA ARG A 235 9.84 11.00 4.88
C ARG A 235 9.59 10.14 6.10
N CYS A 236 9.62 10.77 7.27
CA CYS A 236 9.37 10.14 8.55
C CYS A 236 8.19 10.85 9.25
N PRO A 237 7.32 10.10 9.95
CA PRO A 237 6.32 10.71 10.83
C PRO A 237 6.97 11.57 11.92
N PRO A 238 6.34 12.66 12.40
CA PRO A 238 6.94 13.58 13.39
C PRO A 238 7.35 12.91 14.71
N ASP A 239 6.55 11.95 15.18
CA ASP A 239 6.78 11.26 16.45
C ASP A 239 7.70 10.03 16.32
N GLU A 240 8.20 9.78 15.10
CA GLU A 240 9.08 8.66 14.80
C GLU A 240 10.54 9.10 14.71
N ARG A 241 11.43 8.30 15.31
CA ARG A 241 12.87 8.47 15.13
C ARG A 241 13.34 7.66 13.94
N CYS A 242 13.27 8.23 12.74
CA CYS A 242 13.95 7.66 11.58
C CYS A 242 15.38 8.17 11.56
N THR A 243 16.36 7.31 11.83
CA THR A 243 17.76 7.67 11.57
C THR A 243 17.88 8.07 10.10
N PRO A 244 18.32 9.31 9.78
CA PRO A 244 18.64 9.66 8.41
C PRO A 244 19.64 8.63 7.89
N ALA A 245 19.48 8.18 6.65
CA ALA A 245 20.50 7.32 6.06
C ALA A 245 21.84 8.06 6.14
N THR A 246 22.85 7.42 6.75
CA THR A 246 24.24 7.80 6.45
C THR A 246 24.34 7.78 4.92
N PRO A 247 24.71 8.88 4.26
CA PRO A 247 24.82 8.90 2.82
C PRO A 247 25.66 7.69 2.41
N LEU A 248 25.14 6.84 1.53
CA LEU A 248 25.95 5.82 0.90
C LEU A 248 27.10 6.57 0.24
N ILE A 249 28.28 6.55 0.86
CA ILE A 249 29.51 7.04 0.26
C ILE A 249 29.59 6.24 -1.04
N LYS A 250 29.32 6.90 -2.17
CA LYS A 250 29.46 6.27 -3.49
C LYS A 250 30.85 5.68 -3.49
N LYS A 251 30.95 4.34 -3.44
CA LYS A 251 32.22 3.66 -3.66
C LYS A 251 32.76 4.24 -4.96
N PRO A 252 33.97 4.83 -4.99
CA PRO A 252 34.51 5.39 -6.21
C PRO A 252 34.41 4.32 -7.29
N ALA A 253 33.87 4.70 -8.45
CA ALA A 253 33.77 3.79 -9.58
C ALA A 253 35.14 3.11 -9.76
N PRO A 254 35.20 1.79 -9.97
CA PRO A 254 36.46 1.11 -10.20
C PRO A 254 37.18 1.85 -11.32
N GLN A 255 38.37 2.39 -11.03
CA GLN A 255 39.16 3.11 -12.01
C GLN A 255 39.39 2.15 -13.18
N SER A 256 38.93 2.53 -14.36
CA SER A 256 39.19 1.77 -15.57
C SER A 256 40.70 1.51 -15.67
N PRO A 257 41.14 0.26 -15.90
CA PRO A 257 42.55 -0.05 -16.00
C PRO A 257 43.19 0.85 -17.07
N ARG A 258 44.20 1.63 -16.67
CA ARG A 258 45.03 2.41 -17.59
C ARG A 258 45.59 1.45 -18.64
N MET A 259 45.14 1.57 -19.88
CA MET A 259 45.81 0.89 -20.99
C MET A 259 47.26 1.37 -21.05
N LYS A 260 48.21 0.44 -20.88
CA LYS A 260 49.62 0.73 -21.15
C LYS A 260 49.79 0.94 -22.66
N PRO A 261 50.52 1.97 -23.11
CA PRO A 261 50.85 2.12 -24.52
C PRO A 261 51.63 0.88 -24.98
N ARG A 262 51.19 0.26 -26.07
CA ARG A 262 51.97 -0.78 -26.76
C ARG A 262 53.21 -0.09 -27.35
N LYS A 263 54.38 -0.62 -26.99
CA LYS A 263 55.65 -0.31 -27.67
C LYS A 263 55.76 -1.17 -28.92
#